data_AF-A0A966Q3F3-F1
#
_entry.id   AF-A0A966Q3F3-F1
#
_cell.length_a   1.000
_cell.length_b   1.000
_cell.length_c   1.000
_cell.angle_alpha   90.00
_cell.angle_beta   90.00
_cell.angle_gamma   90.00
#
_symmetry.space_group_name_H-M   'P 1'
#
loop_
_entity.id
_entity.type
_entity.pdbx_description
1 polymer ?
#
loop_
_entity_poly.entity_id
_entity_poly.type
_entity_poly.pdbx_seq_one_letter_code
_entity_poly.pdbx_strand_id
1 'polypeptide(L)' 'MSDTPIKIEVNCETGIAVEVPLTQEEIAQREVDAAAAATAKAEADAIAAAEADAKASAQGKLAALGLTAEEIAALSK' A
#
# COMPACT_ATOMS: atom_id res chain seq x y z
N MET A 1 -10.85 -5.49 -27.68
CA MET A 1 -9.40 -5.24 -27.73
C MET A 1 -8.78 -6.14 -26.68
N SER A 2 -8.51 -7.40 -27.07
CA SER A 2 -7.85 -8.38 -26.20
C SER A 2 -6.36 -8.36 -26.57
N ASP A 3 -5.67 -7.29 -26.17
CA ASP A 3 -4.21 -7.34 -26.18
C ASP A 3 -3.76 -8.07 -24.93
N THR A 4 -3.25 -9.28 -25.14
CA THR A 4 -2.58 -10.06 -24.09
C THR A 4 -1.42 -9.23 -23.57
N PRO A 5 -1.30 -9.00 -22.25
CA PRO A 5 -0.23 -8.16 -21.74
C PRO A 5 1.14 -8.78 -22.07
N ILE A 6 2.15 -7.93 -22.22
CA ILE A 6 3.49 -8.32 -22.67
C ILE A 6 4.49 -8.13 -21.53
N LYS A 7 5.38 -9.11 -21.33
CA LYS A 7 6.59 -8.95 -20.54
C LYS A 7 7.77 -8.61 -21.45
N ILE A 8 8.65 -7.75 -20.96
CA ILE A 8 9.89 -7.39 -21.65
C ILE A 8 11.02 -8.18 -20.99
N GLU A 9 11.61 -9.11 -21.73
CA GLU A 9 12.77 -9.86 -21.27
C GLU A 9 14.04 -9.18 -21.80
N VAL A 10 14.87 -8.66 -20.90
CA VAL A 10 16.12 -7.98 -21.25
C VAL A 10 17.29 -8.88 -20.92
N ASN A 11 18.09 -9.23 -21.92
CA ASN A 11 19.33 -9.95 -21.73
C ASN A 11 20.41 -8.99 -21.24
N CYS A 12 20.85 -9.13 -19.98
CA CYS A 12 21.82 -8.24 -19.34
C CYS A 12 23.25 -8.34 -19.92
N GLU A 13 23.59 -9.39 -20.67
CA GLU A 13 24.91 -9.58 -21.26
C GLU A 13 25.01 -8.92 -22.65
N THR A 14 23.94 -8.97 -23.42
CA THR A 14 23.88 -8.45 -24.81
C THR A 14 23.14 -7.13 -24.93
N GLY A 15 22.36 -6.75 -23.92
CA GLY A 15 21.52 -5.56 -23.92
C GLY A 15 20.27 -5.66 -24.81
N ILE A 16 20.00 -6.83 -25.38
CA ILE A 16 18.83 -7.05 -26.25
C ILE A 16 17.59 -7.24 -25.39
N ALA A 17 16.53 -6.49 -25.71
CA ALA A 17 15.20 -6.66 -25.13
C ALA A 17 14.27 -7.37 -26.13
N VAL A 18 13.47 -8.31 -25.64
CA VAL A 18 12.42 -8.98 -26.42
C VAL A 18 11.07 -8.83 -25.74
N GLU A 19 10.04 -8.62 -26.54
CA GLU A 19 8.65 -8.54 -26.10
C GLU A 19 8.01 -9.92 -26.23
N VAL A 20 7.57 -10.46 -25.09
CA VAL A 20 6.97 -11.80 -25.02
C VAL A 20 5.56 -11.66 -24.43
N PRO A 21 4.51 -12.15 -25.11
CA PRO A 21 3.17 -12.20 -24.53
C PRO A 21 3.17 -13.08 -23.26
N LEU A 22 2.48 -12.62 -22.22
CA LEU A 22 2.29 -13.41 -21.01
C LEU A 22 1.48 -14.68 -21.31
N THR A 23 1.84 -15.78 -20.65
CA THR A 23 1.02 -17.01 -20.69
C THR A 23 -0.24 -16.86 -19.83
N GLN A 24 -1.20 -17.76 -20.02
CA GLN A 24 -2.44 -17.72 -19.26
C GLN A 24 -2.22 -17.95 -17.76
N GLU A 25 -1.24 -18.78 -17.39
CA GLU A 25 -0.85 -19.01 -16.01
C GLU A 25 -0.25 -17.76 -15.37
N GLU A 26 0.60 -17.02 -16.11
CA GLU A 26 1.18 -15.76 -15.63
C GLU A 26 0.10 -14.68 -15.45
N ILE A 27 -0.89 -14.63 -16.35
CA ILE A 27 -2.03 -13.71 -16.22
C ILE A 27 -2.86 -14.07 -14.98
N ALA A 28 -3.16 -15.35 -14.76
CA ALA A 28 -3.91 -15.79 -13.59
C ALA A 28 -3.19 -15.46 -12.28
N GLN A 29 -1.86 -15.65 -12.21
CA GLN A 29 -1.07 -15.25 -11.04
C GLN A 29 -1.12 -13.75 -10.81
N ARG A 30 -0.97 -12.95 -11.87
CA ARG A 30 -1.05 -11.49 -11.76
C ARG A 30 -2.38 -11.02 -11.19
N GLU A 31 -3.49 -11.68 -11.53
CA GLU A 31 -4.81 -11.38 -10.97
C GLU A 31 -4.91 -11.75 -9.49
N VAL A 32 -4.35 -12.90 -9.08
CA VAL A 32 -4.27 -13.30 -7.67
C VAL A 32 -3.41 -12.31 -6.86
N ASP A 33 -2.24 -11.94 -7.38
CA ASP A 33 -1.35 -10.97 -6.75
C ASP A 33 -2.01 -9.59 -6.64
N ALA A 34 -2.73 -9.15 -7.67
CA ALA A 34 -3.47 -7.90 -7.63
C ALA A 34 -4.57 -7.91 -6.56
N ALA A 35 -5.30 -9.03 -6.41
CA ALA A 35 -6.30 -9.18 -5.37
C ALA A 35 -5.69 -9.21 -3.96
N ALA A 36 -4.56 -9.90 -3.78
CA ALA A 36 -3.82 -9.93 -2.53
C ALA A 36 -3.28 -8.55 -2.16
N ALA A 37 -2.70 -7.82 -3.11
CA ALA A 37 -2.22 -6.46 -2.91
C ALA A 37 -3.35 -5.48 -2.56
N ALA A 38 -4.52 -5.59 -3.21
CA ALA A 38 -5.68 -4.78 -2.89
C ALA A 38 -6.19 -5.05 -1.46
N THR A 39 -6.21 -6.31 -1.03
CA THR A 39 -6.60 -6.70 0.33
C THR A 39 -5.61 -6.16 1.36
N ALA A 40 -4.31 -6.37 1.16
CA ALA A 40 -3.27 -5.87 2.05
C ALA A 40 -3.28 -4.34 2.17
N LYS A 41 -3.55 -3.64 1.05
CA LYS A 41 -3.69 -2.18 1.06
C LYS A 41 -4.91 -1.75 1.87
N ALA A 42 -6.07 -2.39 1.68
CA ALA A 42 -7.27 -2.07 2.44
C ALA A 42 -7.08 -2.30 3.95
N GLU A 43 -6.38 -3.35 4.34
CA GLU A 43 -6.02 -3.61 5.74
C GLU A 43 -5.08 -2.56 6.30
N ALA A 44 -4.03 -2.19 5.56
CA ALA A 44 -3.09 -1.14 5.97
C ALA A 44 -3.77 0.23 6.11
N ASP A 45 -4.64 0.59 5.15
CA ASP A 45 -5.40 1.83 5.18
C ASP A 45 -6.38 1.85 6.37
N ALA A 46 -7.02 0.71 6.70
CA ALA A 46 -7.89 0.59 7.86
C ALA A 46 -7.14 0.73 9.20
N ILE A 47 -5.94 0.14 9.31
CA ILE A 47 -5.08 0.28 10.49
C ILE A 47 -4.65 1.74 10.64
N ALA A 48 -4.17 2.37 9.57
CA ALA A 48 -3.73 3.77 9.59
C ALA A 48 -4.88 4.72 9.97
N ALA A 49 -6.09 4.47 9.45
CA ALA A 49 -7.28 5.23 9.83
C ALA A 49 -7.63 5.05 11.32
N ALA A 50 -7.63 3.82 11.82
CA ALA A 50 -7.91 3.53 13.23
C ALA A 50 -6.88 4.17 14.18
N GLU A 51 -5.60 4.13 13.81
CA GLU A 51 -4.53 4.80 14.57
C GLU A 51 -4.69 6.33 14.56
N ALA A 52 -5.03 6.93 13.42
CA ALA A 52 -5.28 8.35 13.31
C ALA A 52 -6.48 8.78 14.17
N ASP A 53 -7.58 8.02 14.12
CA ASP A 53 -8.78 8.27 14.92
C ASP A 53 -8.50 8.10 16.42
N ALA A 54 -7.75 7.07 16.81
CA ALA A 54 -7.34 6.85 18.19
C ALA A 54 -6.46 8.00 18.71
N LYS A 55 -5.51 8.47 17.88
CA LYS A 55 -4.65 9.61 18.21
C LYS A 55 -5.47 10.90 18.37
N ALA A 56 -6.37 11.19 17.42
CA ALA A 56 -7.26 12.34 17.50
C ALA A 56 -8.15 12.29 18.75
N SER A 57 -8.71 11.12 19.07
CA SER A 57 -9.51 10.92 20.28
C SER A 57 -8.70 11.13 21.56
N ALA A 58 -7.48 10.60 21.62
CA ALA A 58 -6.58 10.77 22.75
C ALA A 58 -6.20 12.24 22.96
N GLN A 59 -5.82 12.94 21.89
CA GLN A 59 -5.49 14.37 21.94
C GLN A 59 -6.68 15.21 22.40
N GLY A 60 -7.89 14.93 21.89
CA GLY A 60 -9.12 15.61 22.33
C GLY A 60 -9.42 15.39 23.82
N LYS A 61 -9.24 14.16 24.33
CA LYS A 61 -9.41 13.84 25.76
C LYS A 61 -8.35 14.52 26.63
N LEU A 62 -7.10 14.55 26.20
CA LEU A 62 -6.02 15.22 26.94
C LEU A 62 -6.23 16.74 27.00
N ALA A 63 -6.68 17.34 25.89
CA ALA A 63 -7.05 18.76 25.87
C ALA A 63 -8.23 19.05 26.81
N ALA A 64 -9.23 18.16 26.86
CA ALA A 64 -10.35 18.28 27.80
C ALA A 64 -9.93 18.15 29.28
N LEU A 65 -8.80 17.49 29.56
CA LEU A 65 -8.18 17.44 30.90
C LEU A 65 -7.34 18.69 31.22
N GLY A 66 -7.21 19.62 30.28
CA GLY A 66 -6.57 20.93 30.50
C GLY A 66 -5.10 21.02 30.06
N LEU A 67 -4.57 20.00 29.37
CA LEU A 67 -3.22 20.07 28.80
C LEU A 67 -3.19 20.98 27.56
N THR A 68 -2.11 21.73 27.38
CA THR A 68 -1.90 22.52 26.17
C THR A 68 -1.47 21.65 24.99
N ALA A 69 -1.60 22.18 23.77
CA ALA A 69 -1.18 21.48 22.57
C ALA A 69 0.33 21.13 22.60
N GLU A 70 1.17 21.99 23.16
CA GLU A 70 2.61 21.74 23.32
C GLU A 70 2.89 20.59 24.29
N GLU A 71 2.15 20.51 25.40
CA GLU A 71 2.28 19.42 26.38
C GLU A 71 1.84 18.08 25.79
N ILE A 72 0.73 18.06 25.05
CA ILE A 72 0.23 16.87 24.36
C ILE A 72 1.23 16.42 23.28
N ALA A 73 1.80 17.36 22.51
CA ALA A 73 2.81 17.06 21.50
C ALA A 73 4.09 16.49 22.12
N ALA A 74 4.50 16.99 23.29
CA ALA A 74 5.66 16.47 24.01
C ALA A 74 5.49 15.01 24.48
N LEU A 75 4.24 14.58 24.71
CA LEU A 75 3.89 13.21 25.13
C LEU A 75 3.65 12.23 23.97
N SER A 76 3.50 12.72 22.74
CA SER A 76 3.05 11.94 21.58
C SER A 76 4.19 11.51 20.64
N LYS A 77 5.42 11.35 21.15
CA LYS A 77 6.61 10.93 20.37
C LYS A 77 6.61 9.45 20.04
#